data_AF-A0A359MP53-F1
#
_entry.id   AF-A0A359MP53-F1
#
_cell.length_a   1.000
_cell.length_b   1.000
_cell.length_c   1.000
_cell.angle_alpha   90.00
_cell.angle_beta   90.00
_cell.angle_gamma   90.00
#
_symmetry.space_group_name_H-M   'P 1'
#
loop_
_entity.id
_entity.type
_entity.pdbx_description
1 polymer ?
#
loop_
_entity_poly.entity_id
_entity_poly.type
_entity_poly.pdbx_seq_one_letter_code
_entity_poly.pdbx_strand_id
1 'polypeptide(L)' 'MKAEYRLGYIVFLSLVAAIGGLLFGYDTAVISGTVDQVTEQFSLTVMEQGWFVGCALIGSIIGV' A
#
# COMPACT_ATOMS: atom_id res chain seq x y z
N MET A 1 0.26 -1.21 -41.40
CA MET A 1 -0.18 -2.22 -40.40
C MET A 1 -1.14 -1.53 -39.43
N LYS A 2 -2.44 -1.80 -39.50
CA LYS A 2 -3.40 -1.34 -38.48
C LYS A 2 -3.27 -2.28 -37.29
N ALA A 3 -2.77 -1.80 -36.16
CA ALA A 3 -2.80 -2.56 -34.93
C ALA A 3 -4.27 -2.65 -34.49
N GLU A 4 -4.87 -3.85 -34.55
CA GLU A 4 -6.16 -4.13 -33.94
C GLU A 4 -5.97 -4.20 -32.43
N TYR A 5 -6.12 -3.06 -31.74
CA TYR A 5 -6.03 -2.98 -30.29
C TYR A 5 -7.29 -3.57 -29.65
N ARG A 6 -7.12 -4.63 -28.85
CA ARG A 6 -8.17 -5.16 -27.99
C ARG A 6 -8.35 -4.24 -26.79
N LEU A 7 -9.03 -3.10 -26.99
CA LEU A 7 -9.30 -2.08 -25.98
C LEU A 7 -9.83 -2.68 -24.66
N GLY A 8 -10.77 -3.63 -24.73
CA GLY A 8 -11.29 -4.32 -23.55
C GLY A 8 -10.22 -5.09 -22.76
N TYR A 9 -9.25 -5.70 -23.45
CA TYR A 9 -8.14 -6.41 -22.81
C TYR A 9 -7.14 -5.44 -22.17
N ILE A 10 -6.86 -4.31 -22.82
CA ILE A 10 -5.98 -3.26 -22.27
C ILE A 10 -6.61 -2.66 -21.01
N VAL A 11 -7.91 -2.33 -21.05
CA VAL A 11 -8.64 -1.81 -19.87
C VAL A 11 -8.63 -2.83 -18.72
N PHE A 12 -8.81 -4.12 -19.02
CA PHE A 12 -8.74 -5.17 -18.01
C PHE A 12 -7.35 -5.23 -17.34
N LEU A 13 -6.27 -5.24 -18.13
CA LEU A 13 -4.91 -5.23 -17.59
C LEU A 13 -4.62 -3.96 -16.78
N SER A 14 -5.09 -2.80 -17.23
CA SER A 14 -4.95 -1.54 -16.49
C SER A 14 -5.71 -1.56 -15.16
N LEU A 15 -6.91 -2.16 -15.11
CA LEU A 15 -7.65 -2.33 -13.85
C LEU A 15 -6.91 -3.26 -12.88
N VAL A 16 -6.39 -4.38 -13.36
CA VAL A 16 -5.60 -5.31 -12.52
C VAL A 16 -4.36 -4.60 -11.96
N ALA A 17 -3.64 -3.84 -12.80
CA ALA A 17 -2.50 -3.05 -12.35
C ALA A 17 -2.89 -1.96 -11.34
N ALA A 18 -4.02 -1.28 -11.57
CA ALA A 18 -4.55 -0.24 -10.67
C ALA A 18 -4.97 -0.81 -9.31
N ILE A 19 -5.50 -2.04 -9.25
CA ILE A 19 -5.81 -2.71 -7.99
C ILE A 19 -4.56 -2.92 -7.14
N GLY A 20 -3.41 -3.23 -7.77
CA GLY A 20 -2.14 -3.30 -7.04
C GLY A 20 -1.76 -1.97 -6.37
N GLY A 21 -1.88 -0.86 -7.11
CA GLY A 21 -1.64 0.48 -6.56
C GLY A 21 -2.67 0.88 -5.50
N LEU A 22 -3.93 0.48 -5.67
CA LEU A 22 -5.01 0.70 -4.70
C LEU A 22 -4.72 -0.03 -3.37
N LEU A 23 -4.32 -1.30 -3.44
CA LEU A 23 -3.97 -2.10 -2.26
C LEU A 23 -2.77 -1.51 -1.50
N PHE A 24 -1.73 -1.07 -2.22
CA PHE A 24 -0.60 -0.38 -1.60
C PHE A 24 -1.01 0.91 -0.87
N GLY A 25 -1.88 1.72 -1.49
CA GLY A 25 -2.44 2.91 -0.86
C GLY A 25 -3.33 2.60 0.35
N TYR A 26 -4.09 1.51 0.29
CA TYR A 26 -4.95 1.06 1.38
C TYR A 26 -4.16 0.72 2.64
N ASP A 27 -3.06 -0.02 2.53
CA ASP A 27 -2.21 -0.37 3.67
C ASP A 27 -1.66 0.88 4.38
N THR A 28 -1.22 1.88 3.59
CA THR A 28 -0.73 3.15 4.14
C THR A 28 -1.84 3.91 4.86
N ALA A 29 -3.05 3.94 4.29
CA ALA A 29 -4.20 4.61 4.90
C ALA A 29 -4.60 3.96 6.23
N VAL A 30 -4.66 2.63 6.29
CA VAL A 30 -5.00 1.87 7.50
C VAL A 30 -3.99 2.15 8.61
N ILE A 31 -2.69 2.07 8.32
CA ILE A 31 -1.64 2.36 9.32
C ILE A 31 -1.79 3.78 9.89
N SER A 32 -2.01 4.78 9.02
CA SER A 32 -2.20 6.17 9.47
C SER A 32 -3.44 6.37 10.34
N GLY A 33 -4.51 5.60 10.09
CA GLY A 33 -5.75 5.68 10.86
C GLY A 33 -5.70 4.99 12.22
N THR A 34 -4.77 4.05 12.42
CA THR A 34 -4.68 3.26 13.65
C THR A 34 -3.49 3.62 14.53
N VAL A 35 -2.49 4.37 14.02
CA VAL A 35 -1.23 4.61 14.73
C VAL A 35 -1.42 5.19 16.14
N ASP A 36 -2.30 6.18 16.31
CA ASP A 36 -2.52 6.81 17.62
C ASP A 36 -3.21 5.84 18.61
N GLN A 37 -4.19 5.08 18.12
CA GLN A 37 -4.90 4.09 18.94
C GLN A 37 -3.99 2.95 19.38
N VAL A 38 -3.13 2.46 18.47
CA VAL A 38 -2.17 1.40 18.77
C VAL A 38 -1.09 1.91 19.73
N THR A 39 -0.60 3.14 19.55
CA THR A 39 0.34 3.77 20.48
C THR A 39 -0.23 3.87 21.89
N GLU A 40 -1.49 4.28 22.04
CA GLU A 40 -2.14 4.36 23.36
C GLU A 40 -2.38 2.97 23.97
N GLN A 41 -2.90 2.02 23.17
CA GLN A 41 -3.20 0.65 23.63
C GLN A 41 -1.97 -0.11 24.12
N PHE A 42 -0.84 0.06 23.43
CA PHE A 42 0.40 -0.64 23.75
C PHE A 42 1.41 0.21 24.54
N SER A 43 1.05 1.46 24.87
CA SER A 43 1.95 2.43 25.52
C SER A 43 3.30 2.54 24.80
N LEU A 44 3.27 2.65 23.47
CA LEU A 44 4.47 2.67 22.63
C LEU A 44 5.27 3.95 22.85
N THR A 45 6.59 3.82 22.88
CA THR A 45 7.51 4.97 22.82
C THR A 45 7.53 5.56 21.40
N VAL A 46 8.01 6.80 21.26
CA VAL A 46 8.14 7.47 19.95
C VAL A 46 8.96 6.65 18.95
N MET A 47 10.01 5.96 19.43
CA MET A 47 10.84 5.11 18.58
C MET A 47 10.07 3.88 18.09
N GLU A 48 9.29 3.24 18.96
CA GLU A 48 8.50 2.06 18.60
C GLU A 48 7.32 2.41 17.70
N GLN A 49 6.70 3.58 17.88
CA GLN A 49 5.71 4.12 16.94
C GLN A 49 6.32 4.34 15.56
N GLY A 50 7.53 4.92 15.50
CA GLY A 50 8.27 5.07 14.24
C GLY A 50 8.60 3.73 13.58
N TRP A 51 8.95 2.73 14.38
CA TRP A 51 9.18 1.37 13.89
C TRP A 51 7.91 0.69 13.37
N PHE A 52 6.78 0.88 14.07
CA PHE A 52 5.47 0.35 13.68
C PHE A 52 5.05 0.83 12.29
N VAL A 53 5.26 2.11 11.96
CA VAL A 53 4.98 2.65 10.62
C VAL A 53 6.10 2.28 9.63
N GLY A 54 7.36 2.35 10.07
CA GLY A 54 8.53 2.20 9.20
C GLY A 54 8.79 0.78 8.70
N CYS A 55 8.39 -0.26 9.45
CA CYS A 55 8.61 -1.64 9.03
C CYS A 55 7.85 -2.00 7.74
N ALA A 56 6.67 -1.40 7.53
CA ALA A 56 5.90 -1.55 6.30
C ALA A 56 6.64 -0.97 5.08
N LEU A 57 7.34 0.15 5.24
CA LEU A 57 8.17 0.75 4.20
C LEU A 57 9.38 -0.13 3.87
N ILE A 58 10.04 -0.70 4.89
CA ILE A 58 11.16 -1.63 4.69
C ILE A 58 10.70 -2.88 3.93
N GLY A 59 9.56 -3.46 4.32
CA GLY A 59 8.95 -4.59 3.60
C GLY A 59 8.62 -4.25 2.15
N SER A 60 8.13 -3.03 1.90
CA SER A 60 7.84 -2.54 0.55
C SER A 60 9.12 -2.46 -0.30
N ILE A 61 10.22 -1.95 0.24
CA ILE A 61 11.53 -1.87 -0.45
C ILE A 61 12.06 -3.26 -0.82
N ILE A 62 11.87 -4.26 0.04
CA ILE A 62 12.32 -5.64 -0.22
C ILE A 62 11.42 -6.33 -1.25
N GLY A 63 10.14 -5.95 -1.32
CA GLY A 63 9.15 -6.56 -2.20
C GLY A 63 9.24 -6.12 -3.67
N VAL A 64 9.88 -4.98 -3.97
CA VAL A 64 10.19 -4.50 -5.34
C VAL A 64 11.58 -4.93 -5.80
#